data_AF-A0AAW1WYJ7-F1
#
_entry.id   AF-A0AAW1WYJ7-F1
#
_cell.length_a   1.000
_cell.length_b   1.000
_cell.length_c   1.000
_cell.angle_alpha   90.00
_cell.angle_beta   90.00
_cell.angle_gamma   90.00
#
_symmetry.space_group_name_H-M   'P 1'
#
loop_
_entity.id
_entity.type
_entity.pdbx_description
1 polymer ?
#
loop_
_entity_poly.entity_id
_entity_poly.type
_entity_poly.pdbx_seq_one_letter_code
_entity_poly.pdbx_strand_id
1 'polypeptide(L)'
;MAGEKEKVCVTGAGGFAASWVVKLLLSQDYLVHGTIRQPGDSKYDHLNKLEKASENLKLFKADLLDYESLRSAFLGCSGVFHVASPVPITTVTNPEAEVLEPAVKGTLNVLKACLEANVKRVCCCVFYSCCCEEPKLAQ
;
A
#
# COMPACT_ATOMS: atom_id res chain seq x y z
N MET A 1 -6.62 -29.54 11.38
CA MET A 1 -7.15 -28.72 10.26
C MET A 1 -6.17 -27.59 10.06
N ALA A 2 -5.53 -27.47 8.89
CA ALA A 2 -4.61 -26.36 8.64
C ALA A 2 -5.40 -25.05 8.74
N GLY A 3 -4.98 -24.14 9.62
CA GLY A 3 -5.62 -22.83 9.77
C GLY A 3 -5.61 -22.10 8.44
N GLU A 4 -6.72 -21.44 8.11
CA GLU A 4 -6.82 -20.64 6.89
C GLU A 4 -5.76 -19.52 6.94
N LYS A 5 -4.89 -19.45 5.92
CA LYS A 5 -3.82 -18.45 5.86
C LYS A 5 -4.43 -17.06 5.86
N GLU A 6 -4.00 -16.20 6.79
CA GLU A 6 -4.50 -14.84 6.88
C GLU A 6 -4.05 -14.03 5.66
N LYS A 7 -4.98 -13.27 5.10
CA LYS A 7 -4.75 -12.47 3.89
C LYS A 7 -4.56 -11.00 4.25
N VAL A 8 -3.52 -10.38 3.72
CA VAL A 8 -3.18 -8.98 3.96
C VAL A 8 -2.88 -8.27 2.65
N CYS A 9 -3.13 -6.97 2.58
CA CYS A 9 -2.76 -6.17 1.42
C CYS A 9 -1.63 -5.19 1.73
N VAL A 10 -0.70 -5.00 0.80
CA VAL A 10 0.34 -3.98 0.86
C VAL A 10 0.16 -3.03 -0.32
N THR A 11 -0.14 -1.76 -0.04
CA THR A 11 -0.27 -0.77 -1.11
C THR A 11 1.10 -0.35 -1.62
N GLY A 12 1.28 -0.22 -2.94
CA GLY A 12 2.55 0.23 -3.52
C GLY A 12 3.66 -0.81 -3.39
N ALA A 13 3.32 -2.09 -3.50
CA ALA A 13 4.19 -3.25 -3.27
C ALA A 13 5.54 -3.19 -4.02
N GLY A 14 5.57 -2.55 -5.20
CA GLY A 14 6.79 -2.38 -5.99
C GLY A 14 7.71 -1.26 -5.51
N GLY A 15 7.36 -0.53 -4.46
CA GLY A 15 8.21 0.49 -3.84
C GLY A 15 9.30 -0.14 -2.98
N PHE A 16 10.36 0.64 -2.71
CA PHE A 16 11.52 0.18 -1.94
C PHE A 16 11.12 -0.45 -0.59
N ALA A 17 10.51 0.31 0.32
CA ALA A 17 10.10 -0.20 1.63
C ALA A 17 9.03 -1.29 1.52
N ALA A 18 8.06 -1.12 0.61
CA ALA A 18 6.93 -2.03 0.46
C ALA A 18 7.37 -3.44 0.00
N SER A 19 8.37 -3.54 -0.87
CA SER A 19 8.89 -4.84 -1.34
C SER A 19 9.49 -5.68 -0.20
N TRP A 20 10.13 -5.03 0.78
CA TRP A 20 10.65 -5.69 1.98
C TRP A 20 9.54 -6.12 2.94
N VAL A 21 8.49 -5.31 3.08
CA VAL A 21 7.28 -5.69 3.83
C VAL A 21 6.62 -6.92 3.20
N VAL A 22 6.48 -6.94 1.87
CA VAL A 22 5.96 -8.10 1.12
C VAL A 22 6.83 -9.33 1.38
N LYS A 23 8.16 -9.20 1.25
CA LYS A 23 9.10 -10.31 1.53
C LYS A 23 8.94 -10.85 2.96
N LEU A 24 8.82 -9.98 3.95
CA LEU A 24 8.62 -10.37 5.34
C LEU A 24 7.30 -11.12 5.53
N LEU A 25 6.19 -10.59 5.00
CA LEU A 25 4.87 -11.21 5.10
C LEU A 25 4.83 -12.59 4.42
N LEU A 26 5.45 -12.72 3.25
CA LEU A 26 5.59 -14.02 2.57
C LEU A 26 6.40 -15.02 3.40
N SER A 27 7.49 -14.59 4.05
CA SER A 27 8.30 -15.46 4.90
C SER A 27 7.50 -16.01 6.11
N GLN A 28 6.56 -15.21 6.62
CA GLN A 28 5.64 -15.58 7.71
C GLN A 28 4.39 -16.35 7.22
N ASP A 29 4.36 -16.76 5.96
CA ASP A 29 3.30 -17.58 5.35
C ASP A 29 1.92 -16.90 5.24
N TYR A 30 1.89 -15.57 5.15
CA TYR A 30 0.67 -14.81 4.82
C TYR A 30 0.32 -14.89 3.33
N LEU A 31 -0.97 -14.80 3.01
CA LEU A 31 -1.43 -14.50 1.65
C LEU A 31 -1.35 -12.99 1.41
N VAL A 32 -0.55 -12.56 0.46
CA VAL A 32 -0.24 -11.14 0.23
C VAL A 32 -0.91 -10.67 -1.06
N HIS A 33 -1.76 -9.66 -0.93
CA HIS A 33 -2.22 -8.84 -2.05
C HIS A 33 -1.28 -7.63 -2.19
N GLY A 34 -0.51 -7.54 -3.29
CA GLY A 34 0.35 -6.39 -3.55
C GLY A 34 -0.27 -5.45 -4.58
N THR A 35 -0.41 -4.16 -4.27
CA THR A 35 -0.89 -3.20 -5.29
C THR A 35 0.26 -2.57 -6.07
N ILE A 36 0.12 -2.50 -7.39
CA ILE A 36 1.06 -1.85 -8.31
C ILE A 36 0.28 -1.04 -9.34
N ARG A 37 0.87 0.04 -9.86
CA ARG A 37 0.17 0.91 -10.83
C ARG A 37 0.01 0.26 -12.21
N GLN A 38 0.99 -0.54 -12.63
CA GLN A 38 1.05 -1.12 -13.98
C GLN A 38 1.58 -2.56 -13.95
N PRO A 39 0.72 -3.59 -13.93
CA PRO A 39 1.16 -4.97 -14.09
C PRO A 39 1.93 -5.18 -15.40
N GLY A 40 2.96 -6.03 -15.36
CA GLY A 40 3.80 -6.34 -16.53
C GLY A 40 4.97 -5.39 -16.77
N ASP A 41 5.10 -4.32 -15.99
CA ASP A 41 6.30 -3.48 -15.98
C ASP A 41 7.46 -4.24 -15.29
N SER A 42 8.59 -4.36 -15.99
CA SER A 42 9.76 -5.14 -15.56
C SER A 42 10.35 -4.67 -14.23
N LYS A 43 10.07 -3.41 -13.83
CA LYS A 43 10.48 -2.91 -12.52
C LYS A 43 9.87 -3.71 -11.36
N TYR A 44 8.76 -4.42 -11.57
CA TYR A 44 8.10 -5.23 -10.55
C TYR A 44 8.54 -6.71 -10.56
N ASP A 45 9.41 -7.13 -11.49
CA ASP A 45 9.86 -8.52 -11.62
C ASP A 45 10.53 -9.05 -10.36
N HIS A 46 11.12 -8.16 -9.56
CA HIS A 46 11.74 -8.51 -8.28
C HIS A 46 10.73 -9.11 -7.29
N LEU A 47 9.44 -8.73 -7.34
CA LEU A 47 8.40 -9.26 -6.46
C LEU A 47 8.09 -10.73 -6.77
N ASN A 48 8.08 -11.09 -8.05
CA ASN A 48 7.82 -12.47 -8.49
C ASN A 48 9.00 -13.41 -8.16
N LYS A 49 10.20 -12.85 -7.92
CA LYS A 49 11.40 -13.60 -7.53
C LYS A 49 11.52 -13.82 -6.02
N LEU A 50 10.59 -13.28 -5.21
CA LEU A 50 10.58 -13.51 -3.77
C LEU A 50 10.19 -14.96 -3.46
N GLU A 51 10.75 -15.49 -2.37
CA GLU A 51 10.40 -16.81 -1.88
C GLU A 51 8.90 -16.89 -1.56
N LYS A 52 8.24 -17.99 -1.95
CA LYS A 52 6.78 -18.22 -1.82
C LYS A 52 5.89 -17.23 -2.60
N ALA A 53 6.43 -16.33 -3.42
CA ALA A 53 5.61 -15.38 -4.18
C ALA A 53 4.65 -16.09 -5.15
N SER A 54 5.10 -17.16 -5.83
CA SER A 54 4.27 -17.91 -6.79
C SER A 54 3.00 -18.50 -6.17
N GLU A 55 3.01 -18.78 -4.87
CA GLU A 55 1.90 -19.42 -4.15
C GLU A 55 1.09 -18.41 -3.34
N ASN A 56 1.77 -17.45 -2.72
CA ASN A 56 1.18 -16.58 -1.71
C ASN A 56 1.05 -15.11 -2.15
N LEU A 57 1.67 -14.67 -3.25
CA LEU A 57 1.59 -13.27 -3.72
C LEU A 57 0.63 -13.14 -4.91
N LYS A 58 -0.33 -12.22 -4.79
CA LYS A 58 -1.18 -11.79 -5.90
C LYS A 58 -1.03 -10.29 -6.13
N LEU A 59 -0.66 -9.91 -7.35
CA LEU A 59 -0.52 -8.51 -7.73
C LEU A 59 -1.82 -7.95 -8.30
N PHE A 60 -2.21 -6.77 -7.83
CA PHE A 60 -3.40 -6.04 -8.27
C PHE A 60 -2.98 -4.73 -8.91
N LYS A 61 -3.57 -4.43 -10.08
CA LYS A 61 -3.50 -3.08 -10.64
C LYS A 61 -4.33 -2.15 -9.76
N ALA A 62 -3.69 -1.22 -9.07
CA ALA A 62 -4.41 -0.20 -8.31
C ALA A 62 -3.67 1.14 -8.27
N ASP A 63 -4.46 2.21 -8.20
CA ASP A 63 -4.02 3.57 -7.97
C ASP A 63 -4.71 4.12 -6.71
N LEU A 64 -4.02 4.95 -5.93
CA LEU A 64 -4.58 5.54 -4.71
C LEU A 64 -5.78 6.46 -5.00
N LEU A 65 -5.83 7.03 -6.20
CA LEU A 65 -6.91 7.92 -6.64
C LEU A 65 -8.07 7.16 -7.32
N ASP A 66 -7.89 5.87 -7.61
CA ASP A 66 -8.93 4.99 -8.16
C ASP A 66 -9.50 4.08 -7.07
N TYR A 67 -10.64 4.49 -6.53
CA TYR A 67 -11.30 3.82 -5.42
C TYR A 67 -11.66 2.36 -5.69
N GLU A 68 -12.20 2.05 -6.87
CA GLU A 68 -12.65 0.69 -7.20
C GLU A 68 -11.47 -0.28 -7.32
N SER A 69 -10.31 0.23 -7.78
CA SER A 69 -9.08 -0.56 -7.83
C SER A 69 -8.58 -0.95 -6.43
N LEU A 70 -8.69 -0.04 -5.44
CA LEU A 70 -8.34 -0.32 -4.05
C LEU A 70 -9.33 -1.29 -3.41
N ARG A 71 -10.63 -1.07 -3.61
CA ARG A 71 -11.71 -1.93 -3.11
C ARG A 71 -11.55 -3.36 -3.58
N SER A 72 -11.23 -3.54 -4.86
CA SER A 72 -10.94 -4.85 -5.44
C SER A 72 -9.71 -5.52 -4.83
N ALA A 73 -8.67 -4.76 -4.51
CA ALA A 73 -7.45 -5.27 -3.88
C ALA A 73 -7.65 -5.65 -2.40
N PHE A 74 -8.52 -4.95 -1.68
CA PHE A 74 -8.73 -5.16 -0.24
C PHE A 74 -9.76 -6.24 0.08
N LEU A 75 -10.55 -6.68 -0.90
CA LEU A 75 -11.59 -7.68 -0.69
C LEU A 75 -11.03 -8.98 -0.10
N GLY A 76 -11.58 -9.37 1.06
CA GLY A 76 -11.18 -10.56 1.81
C GLY A 76 -9.85 -10.44 2.55
N CYS A 77 -9.24 -9.24 2.61
CA CYS A 77 -8.07 -8.98 3.43
C CYS A 77 -8.47 -8.69 4.88
N SER A 78 -7.74 -9.27 5.82
CA SER A 78 -7.85 -9.02 7.26
C SER A 78 -7.18 -7.70 7.67
N GLY A 79 -6.13 -7.31 6.95
CA GLY A 79 -5.29 -6.15 7.27
C GLY A 79 -4.71 -5.49 6.02
N VAL A 80 -4.44 -4.19 6.11
CA VAL A 80 -3.84 -3.39 5.04
C VAL A 80 -2.64 -2.62 5.56
N PHE A 81 -1.51 -2.75 4.87
CA PHE A 81 -0.30 -1.93 5.05
C PHE A 81 -0.30 -0.83 3.99
N HIS A 82 -0.64 0.38 4.39
CA HIS A 82 -0.61 1.55 3.54
C HIS A 82 0.81 2.13 3.49
N VAL A 83 1.60 1.67 2.51
CA VAL A 83 2.98 2.11 2.26
C VAL A 83 3.08 3.03 1.03
N ALA A 84 2.05 3.06 0.18
CA ALA A 84 2.06 3.85 -1.03
C ALA A 84 1.94 5.33 -0.69
N SER A 85 2.89 6.13 -1.17
CA SER A 85 2.87 7.59 -1.08
C SER A 85 3.13 8.20 -2.45
N PRO A 86 2.52 9.34 -2.81
CA PRO A 86 2.98 10.12 -3.94
C PRO A 86 4.39 10.63 -3.63
N VAL A 87 5.38 10.11 -4.37
CA VAL A 87 6.76 10.58 -4.33
C VAL A 87 7.06 11.15 -5.71
N PRO A 88 7.14 12.48 -5.86
CA PRO A 88 7.48 13.12 -7.12
C PRO A 88 8.85 12.67 -7.59
N ILE A 89 8.96 12.35 -8.88
CA ILE A 89 10.22 11.97 -9.54
C ILE A 89 10.87 13.21 -10.18
N THR A 90 10.10 14.29 -10.32
CA THR A 90 10.49 15.55 -10.96
C THR A 90 10.35 16.71 -9.99
N THR A 91 10.88 17.86 -10.38
CA THR A 91 10.68 19.13 -9.67
C THR A 91 9.19 19.40 -9.50
N VAL A 92 8.79 19.67 -8.26
CA VAL A 92 7.41 19.96 -7.90
C VAL A 92 7.19 21.46 -7.99
N THR A 93 6.23 21.88 -8.79
CA THR A 93 5.91 23.31 -8.95
C THR A 93 4.85 23.78 -7.96
N ASN A 94 3.90 22.90 -7.64
CA ASN A 94 2.86 23.14 -6.66
C ASN A 94 2.77 21.94 -5.70
N PRO A 95 3.50 21.95 -4.57
CA PRO A 95 3.50 20.84 -3.61
C PRO A 95 2.11 20.51 -3.03
N GLU A 96 1.25 21.52 -2.91
CA GLU A 96 -0.11 21.34 -2.40
C GLU A 96 -0.90 20.40 -3.33
N ALA A 97 -1.00 20.79 -4.61
CA ALA A 97 -1.79 20.05 -5.59
C ALA A 97 -1.12 18.74 -6.07
N GLU A 98 0.22 18.71 -6.14
CA GLU A 98 0.96 17.59 -6.72
C GLU A 98 1.32 16.50 -5.69
N VAL A 99 1.41 16.85 -4.40
CA VAL A 99 1.87 15.93 -3.35
C VAL A 99 0.87 15.81 -2.21
N LEU A 100 0.43 16.93 -1.63
CA LEU A 100 -0.40 16.91 -0.44
C LEU A 100 -1.83 16.43 -0.75
N GLU A 101 -2.50 17.03 -1.73
CA GLU A 101 -3.86 16.65 -2.13
C GLU A 101 -3.95 15.16 -2.54
N PRO A 102 -3.04 14.61 -3.38
CA PRO A 102 -3.07 13.18 -3.71
C PRO A 102 -2.75 12.28 -2.51
N ALA A 103 -1.88 12.70 -1.59
CA ALA A 103 -1.57 11.93 -0.39
C ALA A 103 -2.81 11.85 0.52
N VAL A 104 -3.43 12.99 0.83
CA VAL A 104 -4.62 13.07 1.67
C VAL A 104 -5.78 12.30 1.04
N LYS A 105 -6.08 12.58 -0.24
CA LYS A 105 -7.17 11.90 -0.96
C LYS A 105 -6.91 10.40 -1.09
N GLY A 106 -5.67 10.01 -1.37
CA GLY A 106 -5.26 8.62 -1.47
C GLY A 106 -5.43 7.87 -0.16
N THR A 107 -4.98 8.43 0.95
CA THR A 107 -5.16 7.82 2.28
C THR A 107 -6.64 7.73 2.65
N LEU A 108 -7.44 8.76 2.37
CA LEU A 108 -8.90 8.71 2.60
C LEU A 108 -9.58 7.60 1.78
N ASN A 109 -9.19 7.42 0.52
CA ASN A 109 -9.71 6.34 -0.31
C ASN A 109 -9.32 4.97 0.25
N VAL A 110 -8.08 4.80 0.72
CA VAL A 110 -7.63 3.56 1.36
C VAL A 110 -8.45 3.24 2.59
N LEU A 111 -8.65 4.21 3.49
CA LEU A 111 -9.43 4.00 4.71
C LEU A 111 -10.90 3.67 4.41
N LYS A 112 -11.52 4.35 3.44
CA LYS A 112 -12.89 4.06 3.01
C LYS A 112 -13.02 2.66 2.41
N ALA A 113 -12.10 2.28 1.52
CA ALA A 113 -12.12 0.95 0.90
C ALA A 113 -11.87 -0.15 1.93
N CYS A 114 -11.01 0.10 2.94
CA CYS A 114 -10.79 -0.82 4.06
C CYS A 114 -12.07 -1.01 4.89
N LEU A 115 -12.80 0.07 5.17
CA LEU A 115 -14.04 0.03 5.92
C LEU A 115 -15.10 -0.80 5.19
N GLU A 116 -15.30 -0.58 3.89
CA GLU A 116 -16.25 -1.37 3.08
C GLU A 116 -15.85 -2.85 2.96
N ALA A 117 -14.55 -3.13 2.86
CA ALA A 117 -14.03 -4.49 2.78
C ALA A 117 -13.97 -5.22 4.14
N ASN A 118 -14.42 -4.58 5.23
CA ASN A 118 -14.38 -5.11 6.60
C ASN A 118 -12.95 -5.50 7.06
N VAL A 119 -11.95 -4.70 6.66
CA VAL A 119 -10.56 -4.86 7.10
C VAL A 119 -10.47 -4.53 8.60
N LYS A 120 -9.84 -5.42 9.38
CA LYS A 120 -9.76 -5.30 10.84
C LYS A 120 -8.71 -4.29 11.31
N ARG A 121 -7.63 -4.13 10.56
CA ARG A 121 -6.51 -3.26 10.94
C ARG A 121 -5.86 -2.63 9.71
N VAL A 122 -5.56 -1.33 9.82
CA VAL A 122 -4.79 -0.59 8.83
C VAL A 122 -3.52 -0.06 9.50
N CYS A 123 -2.35 -0.36 8.93
CA CYS A 123 -1.07 0.22 9.33
C CYS A 123 -0.64 1.24 8.27
N CYS A 124 -0.58 2.52 8.65
CA CYS A 124 -0.09 3.58 7.78
C CYS A 124 1.40 3.82 8.02
N CYS A 125 2.20 3.79 6.95
CA CYS A 125 3.58 4.27 7.01
C CYS A 125 3.58 5.79 6.95
N VAL A 126 4.18 6.42 7.95
CA VAL A 126 4.39 7.88 8.00
C VAL A 126 5.88 8.18 7.93
N PHE A 127 6.24 9.31 7.34
CA PHE A 127 7.61 9.77 7.34
C PHE A 127 7.96 10.37 8.71
N TYR A 128 9.18 10.14 9.17
CA TYR A 128 9.65 10.65 10.46
C TYR A 128 9.49 12.18 10.59
N SER A 129 9.68 12.93 9.49
CA SER A 129 9.50 14.38 9.48
C SER A 129 8.10 14.83 9.90
N CYS A 130 7.06 14.04 9.61
CA CYS A 130 5.68 14.33 10.03
C CYS A 130 5.51 14.31 11.55
N CYS A 131 6.41 13.65 12.28
CA CYS A 131 6.38 13.58 13.74
C CYS A 131 7.26 14.66 14.41
N CYS A 132 8.08 15.38 13.63
CA CYS A 132 9.05 16.33 14.16
C CYS A 132 8.61 17.79 14.08
N GLU A 133 7.51 18.10 13.39
CA GLU A 133 6.94 19.44 13.45
C GLU A 133 6.21 19.64 14.79
N GLU A 134 6.72 20.57 15.61
CA GLU A 134 5.98 21.09 16.75
C GLU A 134 4.64 21.65 16.25
N PRO A 135 3.52 21.38 16.94
CA PRO A 135 2.25 21.99 16.56
C PRO A 135 2.41 23.51 16.66
N LYS A 136 2.38 24.20 15.52
CA LYS A 136 2.21 25.65 15.51
C LYS A 136 0.83 25.91 16.11
N LEU A 137 0.79 26.29 17.38
CA LEU A 137 -0.39 26.90 17.97
C LEU A 137 -0.79 28.03 17.01
N ALA A 138 -1.99 27.93 16.45
CA ALA A 138 -2.58 29.02 15.71
C ALA A 138 -2.57 30.26 16.64
N GLN A 139 -1.85 31.31 16.22
CA GLN A 139 -1.94 32.64 16.82
C GLN A 139 -3.18 33.34 16.28
#